data_AF-A0A172USH5-F1
#
_entry.id   AF-A0A172USH5-F1
#
_cell.length_a   1.000
_cell.length_b   1.000
_cell.length_c   1.000
_cell.angle_alpha   90.00
_cell.angle_beta   90.00
_cell.angle_gamma   90.00
#
_symmetry.space_group_name_H-M   'P 1'
#
loop_
_entity.id
_entity.type
_entity.pdbx_description
1 polymer ?
#
loop_
_entity_poly.entity_id
_entity_poly.type
_entity_poly.pdbx_seq_one_letter_code
_entity_poly.pdbx_strand_id
1 'polypeptide(L)'
;MTASVKAQTTRAEFAERLLKGSVRKSYAPVVDIDWDAPLDPDKFYLPPRVVSLYGTPLWEAMSRAEQIELSRQELVNTLSAGIWFENILNQALLRKMMHQDPTAPTTHYELTELGDETRHMVMFGKAIAKVGADPVRPKLYQRIIINALPFAFRGSALWVAALIGEEIFDALQRQMSDDDELQPMVQRLMRIHVTEESRHIQFARDGLRKRTPQMSRLKRAWIGNINGVGGPFFRFLFTNQVQYRRVGLDGRAARRMARRSPHRHEVQIAGFAPLASFLEEVGLLGPIARRMWRRSGFLPGGAVAPAGRTEIVAAEDDDLYDGPATIDGRVARVRLAGHLDPIDGQYHWRGTVFDTLPDDARNPMTVTIERRSASARFTERSQQGGYSITGVGVPPFAR
;
A
#
# COMPACT_ATOMS: atom_id res chain seq x y z
N MET A 1 3.85 -32.10 -30.40
CA MET A 1 3.59 -31.45 -29.11
C MET A 1 3.61 -29.94 -29.33
N THR A 2 2.43 -29.35 -29.52
CA THR A 2 2.25 -27.89 -29.65
C THR A 2 2.15 -27.31 -28.24
N ALA A 3 3.22 -26.67 -27.79
CA ALA A 3 3.18 -25.90 -26.55
C ALA A 3 2.17 -24.75 -26.74
N SER A 4 1.09 -24.78 -25.97
CA SER A 4 0.15 -23.68 -25.83
C SER A 4 0.92 -22.45 -25.34
N VAL A 5 1.17 -21.50 -26.24
CA VAL A 5 1.62 -20.16 -25.86
C VAL A 5 0.43 -19.52 -25.16
N LYS A 6 0.39 -19.56 -23.82
CA LYS A 6 -0.55 -18.75 -23.04
C LYS A 6 -0.44 -17.31 -23.54
N ALA A 7 -1.52 -16.79 -24.14
CA ALA A 7 -1.59 -15.41 -24.57
C ALA A 7 -1.24 -14.49 -23.38
N GLN A 8 -0.35 -13.52 -23.61
CA GLN A 8 -0.01 -12.56 -22.57
C GLN A 8 -1.25 -11.75 -22.19
N THR A 9 -1.58 -11.73 -20.89
CA THR A 9 -2.73 -10.99 -20.36
C THR A 9 -2.64 -9.51 -20.74
N THR A 10 -3.71 -9.00 -21.34
CA THR A 10 -3.80 -7.59 -21.73
C THR A 10 -3.81 -6.69 -20.50
N ARG A 11 -3.54 -5.39 -20.69
CA ARG A 11 -3.57 -4.42 -19.58
C ARG A 11 -4.99 -4.25 -19.01
N ALA A 12 -6.02 -4.36 -19.84
CA ALA A 12 -7.41 -4.26 -19.42
C ALA A 12 -7.81 -5.47 -18.54
N GLU A 13 -7.55 -6.69 -18.99
CA GLU A 13 -7.80 -7.92 -18.20
C GLU A 13 -7.05 -7.91 -16.86
N PHE A 14 -5.81 -7.43 -16.85
CA PHE A 14 -5.03 -7.29 -15.62
C PHE A 14 -5.66 -6.26 -14.65
N ALA A 15 -6.12 -5.12 -15.17
CA ALA A 15 -6.81 -4.10 -14.38
C ALA A 15 -8.16 -4.61 -13.83
N GLU A 16 -8.93 -5.36 -14.63
CA GLU A 16 -10.18 -5.99 -14.19
C GLU A 16 -9.96 -6.98 -13.04
N ARG A 17 -8.88 -7.77 -13.11
CA ARG A 17 -8.52 -8.67 -12.01
C ARG A 17 -8.20 -7.89 -10.73
N LEU A 18 -7.40 -6.83 -10.84
CA LEU A 18 -7.08 -6.01 -9.67
C LEU A 18 -8.31 -5.27 -9.11
N LEU A 19 -9.21 -4.79 -9.96
CA LEU A 19 -10.50 -4.21 -9.54
C LEU A 19 -11.34 -5.20 -8.73
N LYS A 20 -11.45 -6.45 -9.19
CA LYS A 20 -12.12 -7.51 -8.43
C LYS A 20 -11.45 -7.74 -7.07
N GLY A 21 -10.13 -7.73 -7.03
CA GLY A 21 -9.35 -7.83 -5.78
C GLY A 21 -9.56 -6.65 -4.82
N SER A 22 -9.65 -5.42 -5.34
CA SER A 22 -9.84 -4.22 -4.50
C SER A 22 -11.19 -4.20 -3.79
N VAL A 23 -12.27 -4.70 -4.41
CA VAL A 23 -13.58 -4.80 -3.75
C VAL A 23 -13.54 -5.68 -2.49
N ARG A 24 -12.64 -6.68 -2.45
CA ARG A 24 -12.54 -7.68 -1.37
C ARG A 24 -11.60 -7.26 -0.24
N LYS A 25 -10.54 -6.53 -0.59
CA LYS A 25 -9.47 -6.11 0.34
C LYS A 25 -9.35 -4.58 0.35
N SER A 26 -10.49 -3.90 0.37
CA SER A 26 -10.60 -2.48 0.66
C SER A 26 -11.00 -2.33 2.12
N TYR A 27 -10.11 -1.75 2.91
CA TYR A 27 -10.30 -1.61 4.35
C TYR A 27 -10.82 -0.21 4.69
N ALA A 28 -11.85 -0.10 5.53
CA ALA A 28 -12.28 1.17 6.08
C ALA A 28 -11.45 1.46 7.35
N PRO A 29 -10.52 2.45 7.35
CA PRO A 29 -9.63 2.67 8.48
C PRO A 29 -10.36 2.94 9.80
N VAL A 30 -11.59 3.45 9.74
CA VAL A 30 -12.44 3.71 10.91
C VAL A 30 -12.89 2.42 11.61
N VAL A 31 -13.08 1.35 10.84
CA VAL A 31 -13.62 0.07 11.30
C VAL A 31 -12.48 -0.94 11.53
N ASP A 32 -11.52 -1.00 10.61
CA ASP A 32 -10.50 -2.05 10.61
C ASP A 32 -9.38 -1.94 11.66
N ILE A 33 -9.38 -0.85 12.42
CA ILE A 33 -8.43 -0.58 13.50
C ILE A 33 -9.20 -0.14 14.73
N ASP A 34 -9.01 -0.84 15.84
CA ASP A 34 -9.48 -0.40 17.15
C ASP A 34 -8.62 0.81 17.61
N TRP A 35 -9.12 2.00 17.32
CA TRP A 35 -8.48 3.25 17.72
C TRP A 35 -8.66 3.56 19.21
N ASP A 36 -9.57 2.87 19.91
CA ASP A 36 -9.88 3.11 21.32
C ASP A 36 -9.03 2.24 22.23
N ALA A 37 -8.53 1.09 21.74
CA ALA A 37 -7.59 0.23 22.43
C ALA A 37 -6.41 1.02 23.06
N PRO A 38 -6.02 0.71 24.30
CA PRO A 38 -4.90 1.38 24.96
C PRO A 38 -3.58 1.04 24.25
N LEU A 39 -2.66 2.02 24.23
CA LEU A 39 -1.28 1.77 23.81
C LEU A 39 -0.51 1.10 24.95
N ASP A 40 0.32 0.13 24.61
CA ASP A 40 1.17 -0.56 25.59
C ASP A 40 2.44 0.28 25.82
N PRO A 41 2.70 0.79 27.04
CA PRO A 41 3.85 1.66 27.30
C PRO A 41 5.21 0.99 27.07
N ASP A 42 5.28 -0.34 27.10
CA ASP A 42 6.53 -1.10 27.00
C ASP A 42 6.83 -1.61 25.58
N LYS A 43 5.91 -1.35 24.64
CA LYS A 43 6.04 -1.73 23.22
C LYS A 43 6.52 -0.59 22.33
N PHE A 44 7.33 -0.97 21.35
CA PHE A 44 7.82 -0.06 20.34
C PHE A 44 6.76 0.31 19.31
N TYR A 45 7.03 1.40 18.58
CA TYR A 45 6.24 1.86 17.43
C TYR A 45 6.89 1.53 16.09
N LEU A 46 8.16 1.13 16.11
CA LEU A 46 8.88 0.48 15.02
C LEU A 46 9.66 -0.69 15.61
N PRO A 47 9.78 -1.84 14.92
CA PRO A 47 10.66 -2.92 15.36
C PRO A 47 12.07 -2.40 15.68
N PRO A 48 12.70 -2.79 16.80
CA PRO A 48 14.00 -2.26 17.20
C PRO A 48 15.03 -2.32 16.07
N ARG A 49 15.10 -3.47 15.38
CA ARG A 49 16.03 -3.69 14.25
C ARG A 49 15.87 -2.69 13.10
N VAL A 50 14.72 -2.01 12.94
CA VAL A 50 14.54 -1.03 11.86
C VAL A 50 14.74 0.42 12.31
N VAL A 51 14.88 0.66 13.63
CA VAL A 51 15.15 1.99 14.19
C VAL A 51 16.54 2.46 13.76
N SER A 52 16.66 3.74 13.39
CA SER A 52 17.86 4.24 12.70
C SER A 52 19.15 4.18 13.53
N LEU A 53 19.05 4.13 14.87
CA LEU A 53 20.19 4.05 15.78
C LEU A 53 20.48 2.62 16.27
N TYR A 54 19.68 1.63 15.91
CA TYR A 54 19.87 0.26 16.39
C TYR A 54 21.30 -0.27 16.12
N GLY A 55 21.89 -0.93 17.11
CA GLY A 55 23.25 -1.46 17.07
C GLY A 55 24.37 -0.41 17.09
N THR A 56 24.07 0.83 17.45
CA THR A 56 25.07 1.90 17.61
C THR A 56 25.38 2.18 19.08
N PRO A 57 26.56 2.73 19.43
CA PRO A 57 26.89 3.04 20.82
C PRO A 57 25.89 3.94 21.54
N LEU A 58 25.22 4.87 20.83
CA LEU A 58 24.18 5.69 21.45
C LEU A 58 22.91 4.89 21.76
N TRP A 59 22.56 3.92 20.92
CA TRP A 59 21.40 3.06 21.18
C TRP A 59 21.63 2.16 22.39
N GLU A 60 22.83 1.58 22.51
CA GLU A 60 23.21 0.78 23.69
C GLU A 60 23.24 1.61 24.98
N ALA A 61 23.50 2.91 24.87
CA ALA A 61 23.49 3.84 26.00
C ALA A 61 22.09 4.39 26.35
N MET A 62 21.11 4.23 25.46
CA MET A 62 19.73 4.70 25.68
C MET A 62 19.00 3.74 26.62
N SER A 63 18.22 4.31 27.53
CA SER A 63 17.22 3.56 28.29
C SER A 63 16.14 2.98 27.37
N ARG A 64 15.46 1.92 27.83
CA ARG A 64 14.33 1.32 27.09
C ARG A 64 13.26 2.36 26.73
N ALA A 65 12.96 3.29 27.64
CA ALA A 65 12.00 4.36 27.40
C ALA A 65 12.45 5.30 26.27
N GLU A 66 13.72 5.68 26.21
CA GLU A 66 14.27 6.50 25.12
C GLU A 66 14.26 5.74 23.79
N GLN A 67 14.53 4.44 23.81
CA GLN A 67 14.47 3.59 22.61
C GLN A 67 13.03 3.51 22.06
N ILE A 68 12.03 3.33 22.93
CA ILE A 68 10.61 3.35 22.56
C ILE A 68 10.21 4.73 22.03
N GLU A 69 10.61 5.81 22.69
CA GLU A 69 10.32 7.18 22.25
C GLU A 69 10.95 7.50 20.89
N LEU A 70 12.19 7.05 20.64
CA LEU A 70 12.82 7.19 19.32
C LEU A 70 12.03 6.44 18.25
N SER A 71 11.60 5.21 18.52
CA SER A 71 10.77 4.44 17.58
C SER A 71 9.46 5.17 17.26
N ARG A 72 8.84 5.83 18.26
CA ARG A 72 7.63 6.63 18.10
C ARG A 72 7.86 7.82 17.17
N GLN A 73 8.94 8.57 17.38
CA GLN A 73 9.27 9.73 16.56
C GLN A 73 9.64 9.35 15.12
N GLU A 74 10.31 8.22 14.93
CA GLU A 74 10.65 7.70 13.60
C GLU A 74 9.42 7.20 12.84
N LEU A 75 8.48 6.51 13.52
CA LEU A 75 7.19 6.15 12.95
C LEU A 75 6.45 7.41 12.48
N VAL A 76 6.35 8.41 13.35
CA VAL A 76 5.61 9.66 13.05
C VAL A 76 6.22 10.40 11.87
N ASN A 77 7.54 10.48 11.77
CA ASN A 77 8.22 11.06 10.61
C ASN A 77 7.91 10.29 9.31
N THR A 78 7.86 8.95 9.40
CA THR A 78 7.57 8.06 8.27
C THR A 78 6.13 8.21 7.80
N LEU A 79 5.15 8.10 8.72
CA LEU A 79 3.72 8.29 8.43
C LEU A 79 3.43 9.70 7.91
N SER A 80 4.06 10.73 8.49
CA SER A 80 3.91 12.11 8.01
C SER A 80 4.38 12.25 6.57
N ALA A 81 5.47 11.60 6.19
CA ALA A 81 5.96 11.62 4.82
C ALA A 81 5.07 10.81 3.87
N GLY A 82 4.52 9.68 4.33
CA GLY A 82 3.52 8.88 3.61
C GLY A 82 2.32 9.71 3.17
N ILE A 83 1.72 10.47 4.10
CA ILE A 83 0.57 11.37 3.80
C ILE A 83 0.89 12.33 2.63
N TRP A 84 2.08 12.94 2.61
CA TRP A 84 2.45 13.86 1.54
C TRP A 84 2.75 13.15 0.23
N PHE A 85 3.30 11.94 0.31
CA PHE A 85 3.60 11.11 -0.85
C PHE A 85 2.32 10.64 -1.55
N GLU A 86 1.38 10.07 -0.80
CA GLU A 86 0.05 9.67 -1.29
C GLU A 86 -0.68 10.87 -1.91
N ASN A 87 -0.62 12.04 -1.28
CA ASN A 87 -1.18 13.27 -1.84
C ASN A 87 -0.52 13.69 -3.18
N ILE A 88 0.78 13.47 -3.36
CA ILE A 88 1.46 13.73 -4.65
C ILE A 88 0.98 12.74 -5.71
N LEU A 89 0.84 11.46 -5.36
CA LEU A 89 0.32 10.43 -6.27
C LEU A 89 -1.10 10.73 -6.69
N ASN A 90 -1.98 11.07 -5.75
CA ASN A 90 -3.36 11.46 -6.01
C ASN A 90 -3.45 12.61 -7.00
N GLN A 91 -2.65 13.67 -6.80
CA GLN A 91 -2.58 14.78 -7.75
C GLN A 91 -2.10 14.34 -9.14
N ALA A 92 -1.09 13.47 -9.21
CA ALA A 92 -0.57 13.00 -10.49
C ALA A 92 -1.55 12.07 -11.23
N LEU A 93 -2.24 11.18 -10.52
CA LEU A 93 -3.28 10.30 -11.06
C LEU A 93 -4.48 11.11 -11.57
N LEU A 94 -4.99 12.06 -10.78
CA LEU A 94 -6.07 12.97 -11.19
C LEU A 94 -5.72 13.76 -12.45
N ARG A 95 -4.48 14.27 -12.55
CA ARG A 95 -4.01 14.95 -13.75
C ARG A 95 -3.89 14.02 -14.95
N LYS A 96 -3.47 12.77 -14.74
CA LYS A 96 -3.31 11.78 -15.80
C LYS A 96 -4.67 11.35 -16.38
N MET A 97 -5.67 11.19 -15.52
CA MET A 97 -7.04 10.83 -15.88
C MET A 97 -7.65 11.79 -16.91
N MET A 98 -7.30 13.09 -16.89
CA MET A 98 -7.78 14.08 -17.86
C MET A 98 -7.43 13.76 -19.32
N HIS A 99 -6.54 12.80 -19.55
CA HIS A 99 -6.09 12.36 -20.87
C HIS A 99 -6.37 10.88 -21.14
N GLN A 100 -7.24 10.25 -20.35
CA GLN A 100 -7.59 8.84 -20.47
C GLN A 100 -9.09 8.66 -20.73
N ASP A 101 -9.44 7.52 -21.32
CA ASP A 101 -10.84 7.11 -21.45
C ASP A 101 -11.42 6.81 -20.06
N PRO A 102 -12.44 7.55 -19.60
CA PRO A 102 -13.03 7.36 -18.28
C PRO A 102 -13.78 6.03 -18.15
N THR A 103 -14.09 5.35 -19.26
CA THR A 103 -14.81 4.06 -19.26
C THR A 103 -13.88 2.84 -19.21
N ALA A 104 -12.57 3.06 -19.41
CA ALA A 104 -11.60 1.97 -19.47
C ALA A 104 -11.35 1.35 -18.09
N PRO A 105 -11.23 0.00 -17.97
CA PRO A 105 -10.92 -0.67 -16.71
C PRO A 105 -9.63 -0.18 -16.04
N THR A 106 -8.64 0.24 -16.84
CA THR A 106 -7.40 0.83 -16.32
C THR A 106 -7.63 2.15 -15.61
N THR A 107 -8.58 2.96 -16.09
CA THR A 107 -8.92 4.26 -15.48
C THR A 107 -9.74 4.03 -14.20
N HIS A 108 -10.69 3.08 -14.23
CA HIS A 108 -11.42 2.69 -13.03
C HIS A 108 -10.50 2.14 -11.93
N TYR A 109 -9.47 1.37 -12.30
CA TYR A 109 -8.51 0.88 -11.34
C TYR A 109 -7.66 2.03 -10.74
N GLU A 110 -7.21 2.98 -11.55
CA GLU A 110 -6.49 4.17 -11.05
C GLU A 110 -7.35 5.04 -10.12
N LEU A 111 -8.67 5.10 -10.33
CA LEU A 111 -9.60 5.74 -9.39
C LEU A 111 -9.79 4.93 -8.12
N THR A 112 -9.64 3.61 -8.19
CA THR A 112 -9.63 2.74 -7.01
C THR A 112 -8.36 2.97 -6.20
N GLU A 113 -7.18 3.04 -6.84
CA GLU A 113 -5.92 3.42 -6.17
C GLU A 113 -6.06 4.77 -5.46
N LEU A 114 -6.61 5.79 -6.15
CA LEU A 114 -6.90 7.10 -5.57
C LEU A 114 -7.76 6.99 -4.28
N GLY A 115 -8.77 6.13 -4.29
CA GLY A 115 -9.63 5.87 -3.14
C GLY A 115 -8.86 5.22 -1.98
N ASP A 116 -8.06 4.19 -2.28
CA ASP A 116 -7.20 3.48 -1.34
C ASP A 116 -6.21 4.48 -0.68
N GLU A 117 -5.55 5.33 -1.46
CA GLU A 117 -4.62 6.33 -0.93
C GLU A 117 -5.29 7.36 -0.01
N THR A 118 -6.50 7.82 -0.33
CA THR A 118 -7.20 8.74 0.58
C THR A 118 -7.51 8.10 1.94
N ARG A 119 -7.79 6.78 1.95
CA ARG A 119 -8.01 6.02 3.19
C ARG A 119 -6.70 5.82 3.94
N HIS A 120 -5.59 5.54 3.25
CA HIS A 120 -4.26 5.48 3.87
C HIS A 120 -3.88 6.81 4.55
N MET A 121 -4.10 7.94 3.88
CA MET A 121 -3.83 9.27 4.46
C MET A 121 -4.60 9.49 5.77
N VAL A 122 -5.88 9.10 5.80
CA VAL A 122 -6.72 9.17 7.02
C VAL A 122 -6.18 8.25 8.10
N MET A 123 -5.81 7.02 7.75
CA MET A 123 -5.26 6.02 8.65
C MET A 123 -3.95 6.52 9.30
N PHE A 124 -3.04 7.08 8.51
CA PHE A 124 -1.78 7.66 9.00
C PHE A 124 -2.02 8.87 9.89
N GLY A 125 -2.95 9.76 9.53
CA GLY A 125 -3.33 10.91 10.35
C GLY A 125 -3.88 10.48 11.73
N LYS A 126 -4.78 9.49 11.75
CA LYS A 126 -5.32 8.91 12.99
C LYS A 126 -4.25 8.25 13.84
N ALA A 127 -3.33 7.50 13.24
CA ALA A 127 -2.22 6.89 13.95
C ALA A 127 -1.30 7.93 14.61
N ILE A 128 -0.93 8.99 13.88
CA ILE A 128 -0.12 10.09 14.45
C ILE A 128 -0.82 10.74 15.65
N ALA A 129 -2.14 10.97 15.55
CA ALA A 129 -2.93 11.51 16.65
C ALA A 129 -2.96 10.55 17.85
N LYS A 130 -3.22 9.25 17.61
CA LYS A 130 -3.30 8.22 18.66
C LYS A 130 -2.00 8.05 19.43
N VAL A 131 -0.84 8.11 18.75
CA VAL A 131 0.47 8.03 19.41
C VAL A 131 0.88 9.32 20.12
N GLY A 132 0.06 10.38 20.06
CA GLY A 132 0.30 11.63 20.77
C GLY A 132 1.55 12.38 20.31
N ALA A 133 1.84 12.39 19.00
CA ALA A 133 3.03 13.05 18.45
C ALA A 133 2.65 14.14 17.44
N ASP A 134 3.49 15.18 17.36
CA ASP A 134 3.31 16.20 16.34
C ASP A 134 3.72 15.68 14.95
N PRO A 135 2.87 15.80 13.91
CA PRO A 135 3.26 15.42 12.55
C PRO A 135 4.44 16.28 12.04
N VAL A 136 5.31 15.68 11.24
CA VAL A 136 6.41 16.41 10.59
C VAL A 136 5.86 17.10 9.36
N ARG A 137 5.80 18.43 9.40
CA ARG A 137 5.26 19.25 8.31
C ARG A 137 6.38 19.77 7.39
N PRO A 138 6.20 19.74 6.06
CA PRO A 138 7.15 20.34 5.13
C PRO A 138 7.19 21.86 5.32
N LYS A 139 8.40 22.41 5.23
CA LYS A 139 8.66 23.85 5.19
C LYS A 139 8.12 24.46 3.89
N LEU A 140 7.96 25.79 3.84
CA LEU A 140 7.40 26.48 2.68
C LEU A 140 8.08 26.09 1.36
N TYR A 141 9.43 26.12 1.29
CA TYR A 141 10.15 25.73 0.08
C TYR A 141 9.92 24.25 -0.31
N GLN A 142 9.77 23.36 0.69
CA GLN A 142 9.47 21.95 0.43
C GLN A 142 8.06 21.78 -0.11
N ARG A 143 7.09 22.55 0.41
CA ARG A 143 5.71 22.58 -0.12
C ARG A 143 5.68 23.05 -1.56
N ILE A 144 6.46 24.06 -1.92
CA ILE A 144 6.57 24.54 -3.31
C ILE A 144 7.08 23.41 -4.21
N ILE A 145 8.15 22.71 -3.79
CA ILE A 145 8.68 21.56 -4.55
C ILE A 145 7.65 20.44 -4.66
N ILE A 146 7.03 20.04 -3.56
CA ILE A 146 6.00 18.99 -3.49
C ILE A 146 4.86 19.27 -4.47
N ASN A 147 4.34 20.50 -4.49
CA ASN A 147 3.26 20.89 -5.41
C ASN A 147 3.72 20.98 -6.88
N ALA A 148 5.02 21.11 -7.15
CA ALA A 148 5.57 21.11 -8.50
C ALA A 148 5.80 19.68 -9.05
N LEU A 149 6.01 18.68 -8.19
CA LEU A 149 6.33 17.31 -8.61
C LEU A 149 5.27 16.65 -9.51
N PRO A 150 3.94 16.78 -9.26
CA PRO A 150 2.92 16.21 -10.13
C PRO A 150 3.00 16.68 -11.60
N PHE A 151 3.59 17.85 -11.85
CA PHE A 151 3.78 18.33 -13.23
C PHE A 151 4.88 17.58 -13.97
N ALA A 152 5.88 17.07 -13.25
CA ALA A 152 6.98 16.26 -13.79
C ALA A 152 6.64 14.76 -13.83
N PHE A 153 5.76 14.28 -12.95
CA PHE A 153 5.35 12.88 -12.86
C PHE A 153 4.31 12.52 -13.93
N ARG A 154 4.77 12.37 -15.17
CA ARG A 154 3.94 11.96 -16.32
C ARG A 154 4.39 10.65 -16.93
N GLY A 155 3.43 9.87 -17.42
CA GLY A 155 3.69 8.59 -18.08
C GLY A 155 4.53 7.66 -17.19
N SER A 156 5.64 7.15 -17.71
CA SER A 156 6.51 6.22 -16.96
C SER A 156 7.29 6.87 -15.82
N ALA A 157 7.45 8.18 -15.79
CA ALA A 157 8.06 8.85 -14.65
C ALA A 157 7.17 8.77 -13.41
N LEU A 158 5.85 8.84 -13.58
CA LEU A 158 4.87 8.62 -12.49
C LEU A 158 5.02 7.22 -11.90
N TRP A 159 5.00 6.18 -12.75
CA TRP A 159 5.08 4.79 -12.26
C TRP A 159 6.41 4.47 -11.59
N VAL A 160 7.52 5.03 -12.09
CA VAL A 160 8.82 4.88 -11.41
C VAL A 160 8.82 5.62 -10.08
N ALA A 161 8.26 6.83 -10.00
CA ALA A 161 8.17 7.58 -8.76
C ALA A 161 7.26 6.88 -7.72
N ALA A 162 6.13 6.32 -8.16
CA ALA A 162 5.25 5.51 -7.35
C ALA A 162 6.02 4.31 -6.79
N LEU A 163 6.58 3.43 -7.63
CA LEU A 163 7.33 2.26 -7.17
C LEU A 163 8.47 2.59 -6.20
N ILE A 164 9.16 3.72 -6.40
CA ILE A 164 10.23 4.17 -5.50
C ILE A 164 9.70 4.50 -4.11
N GLY A 165 8.54 5.13 -4.00
CA GLY A 165 7.90 5.31 -2.71
C GLY A 165 7.40 3.99 -2.17
N GLU A 166 6.52 3.35 -2.92
CA GLU A 166 5.71 2.22 -2.47
C GLU A 166 6.54 1.01 -2.08
N GLU A 167 7.51 0.58 -2.90
CA GLU A 167 8.29 -0.62 -2.57
C GLU A 167 9.28 -0.39 -1.41
N ILE A 168 9.81 0.83 -1.26
CA ILE A 168 10.71 1.15 -0.15
C ILE A 168 9.92 1.19 1.16
N PHE A 169 8.70 1.73 1.16
CA PHE A 169 7.81 1.67 2.33
C PHE A 169 7.31 0.25 2.58
N ASP A 170 6.83 -0.48 1.57
CA ASP A 170 6.38 -1.89 1.69
C ASP A 170 7.45 -2.78 2.33
N ALA A 171 8.71 -2.65 1.91
CA ALA A 171 9.79 -3.46 2.49
C ALA A 171 10.08 -3.12 3.97
N LEU A 172 9.91 -1.86 4.38
CA LEU A 172 9.98 -1.47 5.79
C LEU A 172 8.80 -2.07 6.56
N GLN A 173 7.59 -1.97 6.01
CA GLN A 173 6.35 -2.42 6.63
C GLN A 173 6.25 -3.93 6.78
N ARG A 174 6.75 -4.72 5.81
CA ARG A 174 6.81 -6.19 5.92
C ARG A 174 7.68 -6.64 7.09
N GLN A 175 8.72 -5.89 7.44
CA GLN A 175 9.52 -6.17 8.63
C GLN A 175 8.78 -5.85 9.93
N MET A 176 7.64 -5.17 9.88
CA MET A 176 6.84 -4.76 11.05
C MET A 176 5.69 -5.71 11.36
N SER A 177 5.15 -6.40 10.36
CA SER A 177 3.89 -7.14 10.45
C SER A 177 3.89 -8.33 11.44
N ASP A 178 5.06 -8.88 11.77
CA ASP A 178 5.21 -10.11 12.58
C ASP A 178 6.10 -9.91 13.82
N ASP A 179 6.20 -8.67 14.32
CA ASP A 179 7.06 -8.34 15.47
C ASP A 179 6.27 -8.22 16.78
N ASP A 180 6.54 -9.11 17.74
CA ASP A 180 5.84 -9.17 19.03
C ASP A 180 6.06 -7.93 19.92
N GLU A 181 7.18 -7.21 19.73
CA GLU A 181 7.50 -6.00 20.48
C GLU A 181 6.80 -4.75 19.91
N LEU A 182 6.10 -4.86 18.78
CA LEU A 182 5.41 -3.74 18.13
C LEU A 182 3.99 -3.54 18.67
N GLN A 183 3.56 -2.28 18.79
CA GLN A 183 2.16 -1.94 19.09
C GLN A 183 1.18 -2.70 18.16
N PRO A 184 0.17 -3.41 18.70
CA PRO A 184 -0.82 -4.13 17.88
C PRO A 184 -1.53 -3.24 16.85
N MET A 185 -1.86 -1.99 17.23
CA MET A 185 -2.46 -1.02 16.32
C MET A 185 -1.55 -0.71 15.12
N VAL A 186 -0.23 -0.58 15.36
CA VAL A 186 0.73 -0.32 14.28
C VAL A 186 0.88 -1.57 13.40
N GLN A 187 0.92 -2.78 13.97
CA GLN A 187 0.92 -4.02 13.18
C GLN A 187 -0.30 -4.09 12.26
N ARG A 188 -1.50 -3.83 12.80
CA ARG A 188 -2.76 -3.86 12.03
C ARG A 188 -2.74 -2.83 10.90
N LEU A 189 -2.32 -1.60 11.20
CA LEU A 189 -2.16 -0.52 10.22
C LEU A 189 -1.23 -0.93 9.07
N MET A 190 -0.05 -1.49 9.39
CA MET A 190 0.92 -1.90 8.36
C MET A 190 0.41 -3.08 7.53
N ARG A 191 -0.28 -4.06 8.14
CA ARG A 191 -0.90 -5.18 7.41
C ARG A 191 -1.96 -4.71 6.41
N ILE A 192 -2.80 -3.77 6.81
CA ILE A 192 -3.79 -3.15 5.93
C ILE A 192 -3.09 -2.47 4.75
N HIS A 193 -2.18 -1.54 5.04
CA HIS A 193 -1.46 -0.77 4.01
C HIS A 193 -0.72 -1.68 3.02
N VAL A 194 0.10 -2.62 3.50
CA VAL A 194 0.85 -3.57 2.65
C VAL A 194 -0.07 -4.40 1.76
N THR A 195 -1.24 -4.80 2.27
CA THR A 195 -2.21 -5.59 1.51
C THR A 195 -2.76 -4.81 0.34
N GLU A 196 -3.11 -3.54 0.55
CA GLU A 196 -3.61 -2.64 -0.48
C GLU A 196 -2.50 -2.28 -1.48
N GLU A 197 -1.34 -1.88 -0.96
CA GLU A 197 -0.20 -1.39 -1.76
C GLU A 197 0.43 -2.48 -2.65
N SER A 198 0.34 -3.75 -2.24
CA SER A 198 0.78 -4.86 -3.09
C SER A 198 0.10 -4.88 -4.47
N ARG A 199 -1.13 -4.36 -4.58
CA ARG A 199 -1.86 -4.27 -5.86
C ARG A 199 -1.36 -3.10 -6.70
N HIS A 200 -1.11 -1.96 -6.08
CA HIS A 200 -0.59 -0.75 -6.73
C HIS A 200 0.82 -0.99 -7.31
N ILE A 201 1.70 -1.62 -6.51
CA ILE A 201 3.03 -2.05 -6.96
C ILE A 201 2.92 -2.96 -8.19
N GLN A 202 2.03 -3.96 -8.16
CA GLN A 202 1.83 -4.86 -9.29
C GLN A 202 1.33 -4.11 -10.55
N PHE A 203 0.39 -3.18 -10.37
CA PHE A 203 -0.13 -2.35 -11.46
C PHE A 203 0.95 -1.45 -12.07
N ALA A 204 1.77 -0.80 -11.25
CA ALA A 204 2.87 0.03 -11.71
C ALA A 204 3.96 -0.80 -12.42
N ARG A 205 4.32 -1.98 -11.89
CA ARG A 205 5.28 -2.91 -12.50
C ARG A 205 4.85 -3.41 -13.87
N ASP A 206 3.61 -3.90 -14.01
CA ASP A 206 3.06 -4.31 -15.33
C ASP A 206 3.04 -3.12 -16.31
N GLY A 207 2.70 -1.94 -15.81
CA GLY A 207 2.71 -0.70 -16.57
C GLY A 207 4.10 -0.33 -17.13
N LEU A 208 5.16 -0.55 -16.35
CA LEU A 208 6.54 -0.29 -16.79
C LEU A 208 7.10 -1.40 -17.68
N ARG A 209 6.80 -2.67 -17.41
CA ARG A 209 7.22 -3.80 -18.26
C ARG A 209 6.71 -3.65 -19.69
N LYS A 210 5.44 -3.26 -19.86
CA LYS A 210 4.84 -3.06 -21.20
C LYS A 210 5.33 -1.79 -21.90
N ARG A 211 5.59 -0.69 -21.16
CA ARG A 211 5.98 0.60 -21.75
C ARG A 211 7.47 0.74 -22.03
N THR A 212 8.34 0.16 -21.21
CA THR A 212 9.79 0.35 -21.34
C THR A 212 10.37 -0.12 -22.68
N PRO A 213 9.95 -1.27 -23.25
CA PRO A 213 10.38 -1.70 -24.58
C PRO A 213 10.09 -0.68 -25.69
N GLN A 214 8.99 0.07 -25.56
CA GLN A 214 8.53 1.06 -26.54
C GLN A 214 9.15 2.46 -26.35
N MET A 215 9.97 2.66 -25.31
CA MET A 215 10.58 3.98 -25.05
C MET A 215 11.75 4.28 -25.99
N SER A 216 11.85 5.54 -26.39
CA SER A 216 13.07 6.05 -27.03
C SER A 216 14.27 5.93 -26.09
N ARG A 217 15.47 5.75 -26.67
CA ARG A 217 16.72 5.60 -25.90
C ARG A 217 16.99 6.76 -24.96
N LEU A 218 16.71 8.00 -25.41
CA LEU A 218 16.87 9.20 -24.60
C LEU A 218 15.92 9.21 -23.40
N LYS A 219 14.64 8.88 -23.61
CA LYS A 219 13.65 8.81 -22.53
C LYS A 219 14.02 7.73 -21.52
N ARG A 220 14.43 6.55 -22.00
CA ARG A 220 14.89 5.46 -21.13
C ARG A 220 16.11 5.87 -20.31
N ALA A 221 17.10 6.52 -20.93
CA ALA A 221 18.28 7.01 -20.23
C ALA A 221 17.93 8.09 -19.20
N TRP A 222 17.01 9.00 -19.51
CA TRP A 222 16.57 10.04 -18.57
C TRP A 222 15.83 9.43 -17.37
N ILE A 223 14.78 8.63 -17.60
CA ILE A 223 14.01 7.95 -16.53
C ILE A 223 14.93 7.02 -15.72
N GLY A 224 15.82 6.32 -16.41
CA GLY A 224 16.75 5.39 -15.79
C GLY A 224 17.80 6.04 -14.90
N ASN A 225 18.02 7.35 -15.00
CA ASN A 225 18.99 8.07 -14.16
C ASN A 225 18.33 9.00 -13.15
N ILE A 226 17.19 9.63 -13.48
CA ILE A 226 16.52 10.59 -12.59
C ILE A 226 16.01 9.92 -11.30
N ASN A 227 15.66 8.63 -11.35
CA ASN A 227 15.27 7.88 -10.15
C ASN A 227 16.35 7.86 -9.05
N GLY A 228 17.62 8.07 -9.40
CA GLY A 228 18.72 8.19 -8.44
C GLY A 228 18.52 9.27 -7.38
N VAL A 229 17.72 10.30 -7.67
CA VAL A 229 17.36 11.37 -6.72
C VAL A 229 16.63 10.81 -5.49
N GLY A 230 15.96 9.67 -5.62
CA GLY A 230 15.36 8.96 -4.50
C GLY A 230 16.37 8.61 -3.40
N GLY A 231 17.60 8.26 -3.74
CA GLY A 231 18.63 7.88 -2.75
C GLY A 231 18.90 8.98 -1.72
N PRO A 232 19.34 10.18 -2.15
CA PRO A 232 19.54 11.31 -1.24
C PRO A 232 18.26 11.70 -0.48
N PHE A 233 17.09 11.59 -1.12
CA PHE A 233 15.80 11.89 -0.52
C PHE A 233 15.46 10.94 0.64
N PHE A 234 15.48 9.62 0.42
CA PHE A 234 15.20 8.64 1.48
C PHE A 234 16.27 8.64 2.57
N ARG A 235 17.53 8.86 2.22
CA ARG A 235 18.59 9.07 3.22
C ARG A 235 18.32 10.32 4.06
N PHE A 236 17.74 11.37 3.50
CA PHE A 236 17.30 12.54 4.27
C PHE A 236 16.11 12.17 5.16
N LEU A 237 15.08 11.56 4.59
CA LEU A 237 13.82 11.23 5.26
C LEU A 237 14.03 10.34 6.49
N PHE A 238 14.74 9.22 6.32
CA PHE A 238 14.97 8.25 7.40
C PHE A 238 15.96 8.70 8.47
N THR A 239 16.64 9.82 8.25
CA THR A 239 17.59 10.38 9.23
C THR A 239 17.31 11.86 9.46
N ASN A 240 16.02 12.22 9.46
CA ASN A 240 15.58 13.58 9.69
C ASN A 240 15.95 13.99 11.12
N GLN A 241 16.58 15.17 11.27
CA GLN A 241 17.06 15.60 12.60
C GLN A 241 15.93 15.83 13.60
N VAL A 242 14.72 16.08 13.12
CA VAL A 242 13.55 16.33 13.97
C VAL A 242 13.26 15.12 14.86
N GLN A 243 13.37 13.89 14.35
CA GLN A 243 13.06 12.68 15.12
C GLN A 243 14.00 12.53 16.33
N TYR A 244 15.31 12.78 16.17
CA TYR A 244 16.28 12.69 17.27
C TYR A 244 16.13 13.83 18.29
N ARG A 245 15.90 15.06 17.81
CA ARG A 245 15.78 16.23 18.69
C ARG A 245 14.58 16.13 19.62
N ARG A 246 13.48 15.51 19.15
CA ARG A 246 12.27 15.31 19.96
C ARG A 246 12.46 14.32 21.11
N VAL A 247 13.40 13.38 20.97
CA VAL A 247 13.83 12.46 22.03
C VAL A 247 14.82 13.14 23.00
N GLY A 248 15.29 14.35 22.71
CA GLY A 248 16.31 15.05 23.50
C GLY A 248 17.76 14.78 23.07
N LEU A 249 17.98 14.04 21.98
CA LEU A 249 19.32 13.74 21.47
C LEU A 249 19.90 14.91 20.65
N ASP A 250 21.24 15.00 20.57
CA ASP A 250 21.89 15.84 19.56
C ASP A 250 21.58 15.30 18.16
N GLY A 251 20.60 15.93 17.50
CA GLY A 251 20.15 15.49 16.18
C GLY A 251 21.21 15.53 15.09
N ARG A 252 22.29 16.30 15.22
CA ARG A 252 23.42 16.24 14.26
C ARG A 252 24.30 15.03 14.55
N ALA A 253 24.65 14.78 15.81
CA ALA A 253 25.46 13.63 16.20
C ALA A 253 24.74 12.30 15.93
N ALA A 254 23.49 12.16 16.41
CA ALA A 254 22.66 10.98 16.20
C ALA A 254 22.52 10.66 14.71
N ARG A 255 22.18 11.67 13.88
CA ARG A 255 22.10 11.52 12.42
C ARG A 255 23.41 11.05 11.78
N ARG A 256 24.55 11.61 12.18
CA ARG A 256 25.86 11.21 11.62
C ARG A 256 26.15 9.75 11.90
N MET A 257 25.82 9.28 13.10
CA MET A 257 26.05 7.91 13.52
C MET A 257 25.02 6.94 12.90
N ALA A 258 23.73 7.29 12.85
CA ALA A 258 22.72 6.54 12.09
C ALA A 258 23.15 6.30 10.63
N ARG A 259 23.70 7.33 9.98
CA ARG A 259 24.19 7.30 8.59
C ARG A 259 25.50 6.53 8.38
N ARG A 260 26.15 6.10 9.45
CA ARG A 260 27.39 5.32 9.45
C ARG A 260 27.17 3.91 10.01
N SER A 261 25.98 3.61 10.54
CA SER A 261 25.64 2.31 11.11
C SER A 261 25.70 1.23 10.01
N PRO A 262 26.53 0.18 10.18
CA PRO A 262 26.56 -0.95 9.26
C PRO A 262 25.21 -1.64 9.18
N HIS A 263 24.58 -1.91 10.32
CA HIS A 263 23.24 -2.49 10.43
C HIS A 263 22.21 -1.67 9.64
N ARG A 264 22.27 -0.33 9.75
CA ARG A 264 21.35 0.53 8.99
C ARG A 264 21.53 0.41 7.49
N HIS A 265 22.76 0.27 7.00
CA HIS A 265 23.01 0.05 5.58
C HIS A 265 22.49 -1.32 5.12
N GLU A 266 22.65 -2.37 5.93
CA GLU A 266 22.12 -3.70 5.62
C GLU A 266 20.60 -3.68 5.49
N VAL A 267 19.88 -3.07 6.44
CA VAL A 267 18.42 -2.91 6.40
C VAL A 267 17.99 -2.11 5.15
N GLN A 268 18.70 -1.04 4.79
CA GLN A 268 18.40 -0.23 3.60
C GLN A 268 18.64 -0.98 2.29
N ILE A 269 19.74 -1.74 2.20
CA ILE A 269 20.06 -2.56 1.03
C ILE A 269 19.02 -3.66 0.87
N ALA A 270 18.67 -4.36 1.96
CA ALA A 270 17.66 -5.41 1.95
C ALA A 270 16.29 -4.86 1.51
N GLY A 271 15.88 -3.71 2.05
CA GLY A 271 14.60 -3.10 1.70
C GLY A 271 14.53 -2.60 0.25
N PHE A 272 15.63 -2.13 -0.32
CA PHE A 272 15.67 -1.64 -1.71
C PHE A 272 15.90 -2.75 -2.74
N ALA A 273 16.34 -3.94 -2.33
CA ALA A 273 16.72 -5.01 -3.26
C ALA A 273 15.62 -5.43 -4.25
N PRO A 274 14.33 -5.60 -3.86
CA PRO A 274 13.26 -5.95 -4.80
C PRO A 274 13.08 -4.89 -5.90
N LEU A 275 13.06 -3.62 -5.51
CA LEU A 275 12.93 -2.49 -6.43
C LEU A 275 14.15 -2.37 -7.34
N ALA A 276 15.36 -2.49 -6.79
CA ALA A 276 16.60 -2.47 -7.55
C ALA A 276 16.63 -3.56 -8.61
N SER A 277 16.24 -4.78 -8.24
CA SER A 277 16.15 -5.93 -9.15
C SER A 277 15.14 -5.66 -10.26
N PHE A 278 13.97 -5.11 -9.95
CA PHE A 278 12.96 -4.77 -10.95
C PHE A 278 13.43 -3.66 -11.89
N LEU A 279 14.03 -2.59 -11.37
CA LEU A 279 14.56 -1.49 -12.19
C LEU A 279 15.71 -1.97 -13.10
N GLU A 280 16.53 -2.92 -12.65
CA GLU A 280 17.53 -3.58 -13.50
C GLU A 280 16.85 -4.41 -14.61
N GLU A 281 15.86 -5.24 -14.26
CA GLU A 281 15.09 -6.08 -15.19
C GLU A 281 14.51 -5.26 -16.35
N VAL A 282 13.90 -4.11 -16.05
CA VAL A 282 13.31 -3.25 -17.09
C VAL A 282 14.30 -2.27 -17.72
N GLY A 283 15.56 -2.24 -17.28
CA GLY A 283 16.60 -1.36 -17.82
C GLY A 283 16.43 0.12 -17.44
N LEU A 284 15.87 0.39 -16.25
CA LEU A 284 15.69 1.71 -15.65
C LEU A 284 16.60 1.96 -14.43
N LEU A 285 17.61 1.10 -14.20
CA LEU A 285 18.69 1.36 -13.24
C LEU A 285 19.98 1.81 -13.95
N GLY A 286 19.96 3.07 -14.41
CA GLY A 286 21.07 3.69 -15.12
C GLY A 286 22.32 3.94 -14.24
N PRO A 287 23.46 4.29 -14.85
CA PRO A 287 24.74 4.43 -14.15
C PRO A 287 24.76 5.57 -13.11
N ILE A 288 24.09 6.70 -13.40
CA ILE A 288 23.99 7.82 -12.45
C ILE A 288 23.07 7.43 -11.30
N ALA A 289 21.91 6.82 -11.60
CA ALA A 289 21.01 6.32 -10.57
C ALA A 289 21.72 5.35 -9.62
N ARG A 290 22.40 4.34 -10.16
CA ARG A 290 23.18 3.36 -9.38
C ARG A 290 24.19 4.05 -8.47
N ARG A 291 24.92 5.05 -8.98
CA ARG A 291 25.88 5.81 -8.18
C ARG A 291 25.21 6.58 -7.03
N MET A 292 24.06 7.22 -7.28
CA MET A 292 23.34 7.98 -6.27
C MET A 292 22.75 7.09 -5.18
N TRP A 293 22.12 5.96 -5.54
CA TRP A 293 21.60 4.97 -4.61
C TRP A 293 22.72 4.34 -3.76
N ARG A 294 23.85 3.96 -4.38
CA ARG A 294 25.02 3.44 -3.67
C ARG A 294 25.61 4.44 -2.68
N ARG A 295 25.82 5.70 -3.10
CA ARG A 295 26.28 6.77 -2.20
C ARG A 295 25.30 7.06 -1.06
N SER A 296 24.05 6.67 -1.21
CA SER A 296 23.00 6.88 -0.22
C SER A 296 22.81 5.70 0.73
N GLY A 297 23.49 4.56 0.50
CA GLY A 297 23.44 3.38 1.37
C GLY A 297 22.38 2.34 0.98
N PHE A 298 21.75 2.47 -0.19
CA PHE A 298 20.66 1.56 -0.63
C PHE A 298 21.13 0.46 -1.59
N LEU A 299 22.35 0.55 -2.11
CA LEU A 299 22.93 -0.48 -2.98
C LEU A 299 24.26 -0.97 -2.42
N PRO A 300 24.57 -2.27 -2.59
CA PRO A 300 25.86 -2.81 -2.20
C PRO A 300 26.99 -2.23 -3.06
N GLY A 301 28.23 -2.45 -2.61
CA GLY A 301 29.43 -2.10 -3.38
C GLY A 301 29.52 -2.84 -4.73
N GLY A 302 28.93 -4.03 -4.82
CA GLY A 302 28.95 -4.92 -6.00
C GLY A 302 27.72 -4.83 -6.90
N ALA A 303 27.48 -5.91 -7.65
CA ALA A 303 26.31 -6.09 -8.49
C ALA A 303 25.03 -6.25 -7.65
N VAL A 304 23.89 -5.86 -8.22
CA VAL A 304 22.58 -6.12 -7.63
C VAL A 304 22.28 -7.60 -7.84
N ALA A 305 22.23 -8.38 -6.76
CA ALA A 305 21.75 -9.75 -6.86
C ALA A 305 20.27 -9.72 -7.25
N PRO A 306 19.80 -10.63 -8.12
CA PRO A 306 18.38 -10.76 -8.38
C PRO A 306 17.69 -11.05 -7.05
N ALA A 307 16.78 -10.17 -6.63
CA ALA A 307 15.91 -10.48 -5.52
C ALA A 307 15.06 -11.68 -5.96
N GLY A 308 14.89 -12.67 -5.08
CA GLY A 308 13.94 -13.74 -5.34
C GLY A 308 12.63 -13.11 -5.79
N ARG A 309 12.02 -13.62 -6.88
CA ARG A 309 10.66 -13.22 -7.20
C ARG A 309 9.85 -13.61 -5.97
N THR A 310 9.48 -12.63 -5.15
CA THR A 310 8.31 -12.80 -4.32
C THR A 310 7.20 -12.95 -5.35
N GLU A 311 6.91 -14.19 -5.71
CA GLU A 311 5.59 -14.55 -6.20
C GLU A 311 4.69 -14.12 -5.06
N ILE A 312 4.22 -12.88 -5.16
CA ILE A 312 3.03 -12.46 -4.46
C ILE A 312 2.03 -13.44 -5.01
N VAL A 313 1.75 -14.48 -4.23
CA VAL A 313 0.64 -15.39 -4.48
C VAL A 313 -0.51 -14.42 -4.60
N ALA A 314 -0.97 -14.19 -5.84
CA ALA A 314 -2.26 -13.58 -6.05
C ALA A 314 -3.18 -14.51 -5.28
N ALA A 315 -3.61 -14.08 -4.09
CA ALA A 315 -4.48 -14.87 -3.26
C ALA A 315 -5.59 -15.34 -4.19
N GLU A 316 -5.75 -16.67 -4.30
CA GLU A 316 -6.74 -17.25 -5.19
C GLU A 316 -8.08 -16.55 -4.94
N ASP A 317 -8.65 -16.15 -6.06
CA ASP A 317 -9.31 -14.88 -6.24
C ASP A 317 -10.82 -15.15 -6.30
N ASP A 318 -11.46 -15.67 -5.23
CA ASP A 318 -12.85 -16.18 -5.34
C ASP A 318 -13.96 -15.63 -4.42
N ASP A 319 -13.75 -14.56 -3.63
CA ASP A 319 -14.83 -13.99 -2.79
C ASP A 319 -15.79 -12.97 -3.48
N LEU A 320 -15.90 -12.97 -4.82
CA LEU A 320 -16.83 -12.10 -5.57
C LEU A 320 -17.67 -12.99 -6.47
N TYR A 321 -18.92 -13.16 -6.08
CA TYR A 321 -19.89 -13.88 -6.86
C TYR A 321 -20.70 -12.91 -7.71
N ASP A 322 -20.69 -13.09 -9.03
CA ASP A 322 -21.61 -12.41 -9.96
C ASP A 322 -22.30 -13.47 -10.81
N GLY A 323 -23.57 -13.69 -10.54
CA GLY A 323 -24.29 -14.81 -11.14
C GLY A 323 -25.71 -14.98 -10.60
N PRO A 324 -26.40 -16.05 -11.01
CA PRO A 324 -27.76 -16.34 -10.58
C PRO A 324 -27.81 -16.90 -9.15
N ALA A 325 -28.52 -16.23 -8.25
CA ALA A 325 -28.87 -16.74 -6.93
C ALA A 325 -30.39 -16.90 -6.78
N THR A 326 -30.81 -17.78 -5.89
CA THR A 326 -32.21 -17.93 -5.49
C THR A 326 -32.45 -17.14 -4.20
N ILE A 327 -33.27 -16.09 -4.26
CA ILE A 327 -33.69 -15.26 -3.12
C ILE A 327 -35.12 -15.67 -2.76
N ASP A 328 -35.33 -16.25 -1.57
CA ASP A 328 -36.64 -16.75 -1.11
C ASP A 328 -37.43 -17.53 -2.17
N GLY A 329 -36.72 -18.42 -2.89
CA GLY A 329 -37.31 -19.29 -3.93
C GLY A 329 -37.37 -18.69 -5.35
N ARG A 330 -36.86 -17.48 -5.59
CA ARG A 330 -36.82 -16.84 -6.92
C ARG A 330 -35.41 -16.65 -7.45
N VAL A 331 -35.17 -17.02 -8.70
CA VAL A 331 -33.88 -16.78 -9.36
C VAL A 331 -33.74 -15.31 -9.71
N ALA A 332 -32.66 -14.69 -9.25
CA ALA A 332 -32.27 -13.32 -9.53
C ALA A 332 -30.76 -13.26 -9.78
N ARG A 333 -30.31 -12.32 -10.62
CA ARG A 333 -28.89 -12.03 -10.72
C ARG A 333 -28.46 -11.23 -9.50
N VAL A 334 -27.42 -11.71 -8.83
CA VAL A 334 -26.81 -11.02 -7.70
C VAL A 334 -25.34 -10.76 -7.97
N ARG A 335 -24.81 -9.71 -7.35
CA ARG A 335 -23.37 -9.51 -7.17
C ARG A 335 -23.06 -9.38 -5.70
N LEU A 336 -22.37 -10.37 -5.14
CA LEU A 336 -22.05 -10.47 -3.72
C LEU A 336 -20.54 -10.48 -3.52
N ALA A 337 -20.07 -9.75 -2.51
CA ALA A 337 -18.69 -9.78 -2.05
C ALA A 337 -18.65 -9.88 -0.53
N GLY A 338 -17.63 -10.53 0.00
CA GLY A 338 -17.44 -10.65 1.44
C GLY A 338 -16.01 -10.41 1.88
N HIS A 339 -15.86 -10.25 3.19
CA HIS A 339 -14.59 -10.12 3.87
C HIS A 339 -14.73 -10.67 5.30
N LEU A 340 -13.61 -11.12 5.88
CA LEU A 340 -13.56 -11.43 7.30
C LEU A 340 -13.44 -10.12 8.09
N ASP A 341 -14.40 -9.84 8.96
CA ASP A 341 -14.36 -8.69 9.86
C ASP A 341 -13.44 -9.03 11.05
N PRO A 342 -12.36 -8.28 11.26
CA PRO A 342 -11.39 -8.53 12.32
C PRO A 342 -11.91 -8.18 13.73
N ILE A 343 -12.96 -7.35 13.85
CA ILE A 343 -13.48 -6.88 15.13
C ILE A 343 -14.26 -7.99 15.83
N ASP A 344 -15.16 -8.64 15.09
CA ASP A 344 -16.02 -9.70 15.64
C ASP A 344 -15.59 -11.11 15.21
N GLY A 345 -14.59 -11.22 14.32
CA GLY A 345 -14.07 -12.48 13.81
C GLY A 345 -15.03 -13.21 12.86
N GLN A 346 -16.13 -12.57 12.45
CA GLN A 346 -17.14 -13.15 11.58
C GLN A 346 -16.93 -12.72 10.12
N TYR A 347 -17.46 -13.49 9.19
CA TYR A 347 -17.37 -13.17 7.78
C TYR A 347 -18.58 -12.33 7.36
N HIS A 348 -18.36 -11.07 7.01
CA HIS A 348 -19.40 -10.15 6.58
C HIS A 348 -19.44 -10.07 5.06
N TRP A 349 -20.63 -10.20 4.50
CA TRP A 349 -20.83 -10.15 3.06
C TRP A 349 -22.00 -9.24 2.71
N ARG A 350 -21.89 -8.58 1.55
CA ARG A 350 -22.89 -7.64 1.05
C ARG A 350 -22.98 -7.73 -0.46
N GLY A 351 -24.05 -7.19 -1.01
CA GLY A 351 -24.18 -7.13 -2.46
C GLY A 351 -25.46 -6.50 -2.93
N THR A 352 -25.68 -6.63 -4.24
CA THR A 352 -26.86 -6.10 -4.91
C THR A 352 -27.58 -7.23 -5.62
N VAL A 353 -28.89 -7.31 -5.42
CA VAL A 353 -29.83 -8.07 -6.24
C VAL A 353 -30.32 -7.15 -7.35
N PHE A 354 -30.10 -7.50 -8.62
CA PHE A 354 -30.41 -6.61 -9.74
C PHE A 354 -31.86 -6.68 -10.22
N ASP A 355 -32.60 -7.71 -9.80
CA ASP A 355 -34.00 -7.90 -10.14
C ASP A 355 -34.96 -7.27 -9.13
N THR A 356 -36.18 -6.98 -9.56
CA THR A 356 -37.24 -6.46 -8.70
C THR A 356 -37.75 -7.55 -7.76
N LEU A 357 -37.45 -7.41 -6.48
CA LEU A 357 -38.05 -8.19 -5.41
C LEU A 357 -39.47 -7.67 -5.12
N PRO A 358 -40.40 -8.56 -4.73
CA PRO A 358 -41.79 -8.18 -4.48
C PRO A 358 -41.91 -7.26 -3.26
N ASP A 359 -42.98 -6.45 -3.22
CA ASP A 359 -43.21 -5.42 -2.19
C ASP A 359 -43.39 -6.00 -0.76
N ASP A 360 -43.50 -7.33 -0.63
CA ASP A 360 -43.63 -8.08 0.62
C ASP A 360 -42.32 -8.74 1.10
N ALA A 361 -41.18 -8.45 0.46
CA ALA A 361 -39.89 -9.00 0.86
C ALA A 361 -39.54 -8.56 2.31
N ARG A 362 -39.39 -9.52 3.22
CA ARG A 362 -39.18 -9.29 4.66
C ARG A 362 -37.78 -9.68 5.10
N ASN A 363 -37.31 -9.00 6.14
CA ASN A 363 -36.10 -9.40 6.86
C ASN A 363 -36.44 -10.47 7.92
N PRO A 364 -35.60 -11.50 8.10
CA PRO A 364 -34.48 -11.91 7.24
C PRO A 364 -34.95 -12.67 5.98
N MET A 365 -34.15 -12.62 4.90
CA MET A 365 -34.36 -13.42 3.68
C MET A 365 -33.31 -14.52 3.56
N THR A 366 -33.60 -15.54 2.76
CA THR A 366 -32.64 -16.61 2.44
C THR A 366 -32.07 -16.42 1.04
N VAL A 367 -30.75 -16.30 0.96
CA VAL A 367 -30.00 -16.25 -0.30
C VAL A 367 -29.36 -17.61 -0.54
N THR A 368 -29.65 -18.24 -1.68
CA THR A 368 -29.12 -19.56 -2.04
C THR A 368 -28.38 -19.50 -3.36
N ILE A 369 -27.14 -19.95 -3.39
CA ILE A 369 -26.35 -20.15 -4.61
C ILE A 369 -25.97 -21.62 -4.67
N GLU A 370 -26.35 -22.28 -5.76
CA GLU A 370 -26.21 -23.73 -5.93
C GLU A 370 -26.80 -24.52 -4.73
N ARG A 371 -25.95 -25.04 -3.84
CA ARG A 371 -26.31 -25.84 -2.66
C ARG A 371 -26.09 -25.13 -1.32
N ARG A 372 -25.67 -23.87 -1.34
CA ARG A 372 -25.33 -23.09 -0.14
C ARG A 372 -26.36 -22.01 0.08
N SER A 373 -26.88 -21.93 1.30
CA SER A 373 -27.88 -20.93 1.70
C SER A 373 -27.36 -20.12 2.88
N ALA A 374 -27.64 -18.81 2.88
CA ALA A 374 -27.28 -17.91 3.96
C ALA A 374 -28.41 -16.90 4.22
N SER A 375 -28.55 -16.49 5.49
CA SER A 375 -29.51 -15.45 5.89
C SER A 375 -28.95 -14.07 5.54
N ALA A 376 -29.78 -13.21 4.97
CA ALA A 376 -29.44 -11.81 4.65
C ALA A 376 -30.53 -10.84 5.10
N ARG A 377 -30.20 -9.55 5.11
CA ARG A 377 -31.12 -8.44 5.35
C ARG A 377 -31.08 -7.44 4.20
N PHE A 378 -32.25 -6.93 3.82
CA PHE A 378 -32.38 -5.75 2.97
C PHE A 378 -31.91 -4.52 3.72
N THR A 379 -31.07 -3.72 3.08
CA THR A 379 -30.64 -2.43 3.59
C THR A 379 -31.28 -1.28 2.83
N GLU A 380 -31.40 -1.38 1.50
CA GLU A 380 -31.89 -0.28 0.67
C GLU A 380 -32.45 -0.80 -0.68
N ARG A 381 -33.45 -0.10 -1.23
CA ARG A 381 -33.92 -0.29 -2.62
C ARG A 381 -33.24 0.75 -3.51
N SER A 382 -32.49 0.29 -4.49
CA SER A 382 -31.85 1.15 -5.49
C SER A 382 -32.90 1.76 -6.41
N GLN A 383 -32.70 3.03 -6.79
CA GLN A 383 -33.52 3.71 -7.80
C GLN A 383 -33.46 3.06 -9.18
N GLN A 384 -32.48 2.20 -9.44
CA GLN A 384 -32.36 1.40 -10.67
C GLN A 384 -33.16 0.08 -10.64
N GLY A 385 -33.96 -0.16 -9.60
CA GLY A 385 -34.86 -1.32 -9.51
C GLY A 385 -34.29 -2.56 -8.80
N GLY A 386 -33.05 -2.49 -8.29
CA GLY A 386 -32.41 -3.55 -7.50
C GLY A 386 -32.44 -3.30 -5.99
N TYR A 387 -31.93 -4.25 -5.20
CA TYR A 387 -31.94 -4.21 -3.73
C TYR A 387 -30.54 -4.48 -3.18
N SER A 388 -30.11 -3.69 -2.20
CA SER A 388 -28.88 -3.94 -1.44
C SER A 388 -29.17 -4.88 -0.28
N ILE A 389 -28.30 -5.89 -0.14
CA ILE A 389 -28.40 -6.93 0.88
C ILE A 389 -27.09 -7.09 1.64
N THR A 390 -27.19 -7.45 2.92
CA THR A 390 -26.06 -7.74 3.81
C THR A 390 -26.29 -9.02 4.61
N GLY A 391 -25.24 -9.76 4.92
CA GLY A 391 -25.27 -10.96 5.73
C GLY A 391 -23.98 -11.15 6.51
N VAL A 392 -24.06 -11.98 7.56
CA VAL A 392 -22.95 -12.28 8.47
C VAL A 392 -22.83 -13.80 8.60
N GLY A 393 -21.61 -14.31 8.70
CA GLY A 393 -21.30 -15.73 8.77
C GLY A 393 -20.92 -16.35 7.42
N VAL A 394 -21.18 -17.65 7.26
CA VAL A 394 -20.80 -18.38 6.03
C VAL A 394 -21.57 -17.79 4.84
N PRO A 395 -20.89 -17.30 3.79
CA PRO A 395 -21.56 -16.73 2.62
C PRO A 395 -22.22 -17.84 1.78
N PRO A 396 -23.23 -17.48 0.95
CA PRO A 396 -23.88 -18.45 0.08
C PRO A 396 -23.00 -18.81 -1.15
N PHE A 397 -21.88 -18.13 -1.41
CA PHE A 397 -21.00 -18.39 -2.55
C PHE A 397 -19.75 -19.22 -2.20
N ALA A 398 -19.06 -19.75 -3.22
CA ALA A 398 -17.74 -20.37 -3.06
C ALA A 398 -16.72 -19.34 -2.55
N ARG A 399 -15.79 -19.77 -1.70
CA ARG A 399 -14.67 -18.97 -1.21
C ARG A 399 -13.44 -19.30 -2.03
#